data_AF-A0A933UEI8-F1
#
_entry.id   AF-A0A933UEI8-F1
#
_cell.length_a   1.000
_cell.length_b   1.000
_cell.length_c   1.000
_cell.angle_alpha   90.00
_cell.angle_beta   90.00
_cell.angle_gamma   90.00
#
_symmetry.space_group_name_H-M   'P 1'
#
loop_
_entity.id
_entity.type
_entity.pdbx_description
1 polymer ?
#
loop_
_entity_poly.entity_id
_entity_poly.type
_entity_poly.pdbx_seq_one_letter_code
_entity_poly.pdbx_strand_id
1 'polypeptide(L)'
;MNTSEPLSVLIAEDDPLINDGTAKQVTRLGYPVAGQAYDGPQAVELASQTHPSVVLMDLCMIDPDTGRDDPHAGLKAARTLQESYEAPVILLTAHESQQLVQEAGDAGVSAYVVKPARDNDLGRAITIARARFDDLLELRRLSTELQRQNEKLRAAQATVRTLRGLLPMCAACKKIRDDRGTWQAVENYVQERSEARFSHSLCPECCTKLYPDIAAAVLGS
;
A
#
# COMPACT_ATOMS: atom_id res chain seq x y z
N MET A 1 -5.74 -18.27 -0.99
CA MET A 1 -4.34 -18.56 -0.61
C MET A 1 -4.28 -20.03 -0.21
N ASN A 2 -3.19 -20.71 -0.56
CA ASN A 2 -3.05 -22.16 -0.41
C ASN A 2 -3.03 -22.54 1.09
N THR A 3 -4.04 -23.26 1.57
CA THR A 3 -4.20 -23.69 2.97
C THR A 3 -3.32 -24.90 3.33
N SER A 4 -2.10 -25.02 2.79
CA SER A 4 -1.32 -26.27 2.88
C SER A 4 0.05 -26.17 3.55
N GLU A 5 0.47 -24.99 4.01
CA GLU A 5 1.64 -24.91 4.90
C GLU A 5 1.19 -24.65 6.33
N PRO A 6 1.65 -25.46 7.31
CA PRO A 6 1.29 -25.28 8.70
C PRO A 6 1.86 -23.95 9.22
N LEU A 7 1.05 -23.20 9.97
CA LEU A 7 1.46 -21.93 10.57
C LEU A 7 2.68 -22.15 11.48
N SER A 8 3.81 -21.57 11.12
CA SER A 8 5.04 -21.64 11.90
C SER A 8 5.13 -20.49 12.91
N VAL A 9 5.72 -20.76 14.07
CA VAL A 9 5.75 -19.81 15.18
C VAL A 9 7.19 -19.56 15.61
N LEU A 10 7.58 -18.30 15.66
CA LEU A 10 8.84 -17.85 16.27
C LEU A 10 8.57 -17.51 17.75
N ILE A 11 9.46 -17.90 18.64
CA ILE A 11 9.34 -17.64 20.08
C ILE A 11 10.51 -16.79 20.52
N ALA A 12 10.26 -15.73 21.28
CA ALA A 12 11.26 -14.85 21.87
C ALA A 12 11.05 -14.77 23.38
N GLU A 13 12.00 -15.32 24.14
CA GLU A 13 11.96 -15.45 25.60
C GLU A 13 13.39 -15.66 26.10
N ASP A 14 13.83 -14.83 27.04
CA ASP A 14 15.21 -14.81 27.53
C ASP A 14 15.53 -15.95 28.51
N ASP A 15 14.54 -16.46 29.26
CA ASP A 15 14.69 -17.68 30.06
C ASP A 15 14.64 -18.94 29.18
N PRO A 16 15.73 -19.73 29.06
CA PRO A 16 15.76 -20.89 28.17
C PRO A 16 14.77 -22.01 28.55
N LEU A 17 14.43 -22.14 29.83
CA LEU A 17 13.47 -23.15 30.30
C LEU A 17 12.05 -22.74 29.93
N ILE A 18 11.70 -21.46 30.08
CA ILE A 18 10.40 -20.93 29.67
C ILE A 18 10.26 -20.99 28.14
N ASN A 19 11.33 -20.69 27.42
CA ASN A 19 11.38 -20.73 25.96
C ASN A 19 11.14 -22.15 25.44
N ASP A 20 11.87 -23.15 25.95
CA ASP A 20 11.66 -24.58 25.61
C ASP A 20 10.27 -25.08 26.02
N GLY A 21 9.76 -24.65 27.18
CA GLY A 21 8.40 -24.94 27.61
C GLY A 21 7.34 -24.42 26.64
N THR A 22 7.51 -23.18 26.16
CA THR A 22 6.64 -22.55 25.16
C THR A 22 6.76 -23.25 23.81
N ALA A 23 7.98 -23.62 23.38
CA ALA A 23 8.21 -24.36 22.13
C ALA A 23 7.50 -25.73 22.14
N LYS A 24 7.56 -26.46 23.25
CA LYS A 24 6.82 -27.71 23.45
C LYS A 24 5.30 -27.50 23.43
N GLN A 25 4.81 -26.42 24.03
CA GLN A 25 3.40 -26.07 24.01
C GLN A 25 2.91 -25.77 22.59
N VAL A 26 3.62 -24.92 21.85
CA VAL A 26 3.33 -24.56 20.46
C VAL A 26 3.36 -25.79 19.55
N THR A 27 4.36 -26.67 19.72
CA THR A 27 4.46 -27.92 18.97
C THR A 27 3.28 -28.85 19.26
N ARG A 28 2.88 -28.98 20.52
CA ARG A 28 1.72 -29.79 20.94
C ARG A 28 0.41 -29.26 20.35
N LEU A 29 0.30 -27.95 20.12
CA LEU A 29 -0.83 -27.31 19.43
C LEU A 29 -0.83 -27.56 17.92
N GLY A 30 0.22 -28.18 17.36
CA GLY A 30 0.32 -28.50 15.94
C GLY A 30 1.00 -27.43 15.10
N TYR A 31 1.63 -26.43 15.72
CA TYR A 31 2.38 -25.37 15.03
C TYR A 31 3.88 -25.70 15.04
N PRO A 32 4.56 -25.75 13.88
CA PRO A 32 6.01 -25.87 13.84
C PRO A 32 6.70 -24.66 14.47
N VAL A 33 7.80 -24.88 15.19
CA VAL A 33 8.63 -23.79 15.70
C VAL A 33 9.59 -23.34 14.60
N ALA A 34 9.43 -22.11 14.13
CA ALA A 34 10.29 -21.51 13.10
C ALA A 34 11.68 -21.17 13.65
N GLY A 35 11.75 -20.87 14.95
CA GLY A 35 12.97 -20.51 15.65
C GLY A 35 12.71 -20.16 17.12
N GLN A 36 13.78 -20.06 17.89
CA GLN A 36 13.77 -19.61 19.28
C GLN A 36 14.82 -18.51 19.43
N ALA A 37 14.38 -17.34 19.86
CA ALA A 37 15.21 -16.18 20.20
C ALA A 37 15.18 -15.94 21.71
N TYR A 38 16.24 -15.32 22.23
CA TYR A 38 16.47 -15.07 23.65
C TYR A 38 16.58 -13.58 23.98
N ASP A 39 16.41 -12.72 22.98
CA ASP A 39 16.28 -11.28 23.13
C ASP A 39 15.49 -10.69 21.96
N GLY A 40 15.12 -9.42 22.08
CA GLY A 40 14.37 -8.68 21.07
C GLY A 40 15.10 -8.56 19.72
N PRO A 41 16.35 -8.08 19.67
CA PRO A 41 17.12 -7.99 18.43
C PRO A 41 17.24 -9.32 17.66
N GLN A 42 17.52 -10.41 18.35
CA GLN A 42 17.59 -11.75 17.78
C GLN A 42 16.23 -12.18 17.23
N ALA A 43 15.14 -11.85 17.91
CA ALA A 43 13.80 -12.15 17.42
C ALA A 43 13.48 -11.41 16.11
N VAL A 44 13.90 -10.15 15.98
CA VAL A 44 13.77 -9.38 14.74
C VAL A 44 14.57 -10.02 13.61
N GLU A 45 15.85 -10.33 13.87
CA GLU A 45 16.72 -10.97 12.89
C GLU A 45 16.16 -12.32 12.41
N LEU A 46 15.76 -13.18 13.36
CA LEU A 46 15.28 -14.52 13.06
C LEU A 46 13.92 -14.48 12.33
N ALA A 47 13.07 -13.49 12.60
CA ALA A 47 11.82 -13.29 11.86
C ALA A 47 12.09 -12.98 10.38
N SER A 48 13.07 -12.13 10.08
CA SER A 48 13.45 -11.82 8.69
C SER A 48 14.06 -13.02 7.96
N GLN A 49 14.73 -13.93 8.67
CA GLN A 49 15.35 -15.12 8.08
C GLN A 49 14.35 -16.26 7.87
N THR A 50 13.40 -16.42 8.78
CA THR A 50 12.51 -17.61 8.82
C THR A 50 11.10 -17.32 8.34
N HIS A 51 10.72 -16.04 8.19
CA HIS A 51 9.37 -15.59 7.80
C HIS A 51 8.25 -16.33 8.56
N PRO A 52 8.23 -16.26 9.90
CA PRO A 52 7.28 -16.99 10.71
C PRO A 52 5.86 -16.50 10.46
N SER A 53 4.87 -17.37 10.70
CA SER A 53 3.47 -16.98 10.58
C SER A 53 2.98 -16.11 11.73
N VAL A 54 3.58 -16.26 12.91
CA VAL A 54 3.32 -15.48 14.14
C VAL A 54 4.60 -15.44 14.98
N VAL A 55 4.82 -14.34 15.68
CA VAL A 55 5.86 -14.23 16.72
C VAL A 55 5.20 -14.19 18.10
N LEU A 56 5.58 -15.11 18.99
CA LEU A 56 5.31 -15.03 20.42
C LEU A 56 6.49 -14.34 21.08
N MET A 57 6.23 -13.18 21.69
CA MET A 57 7.27 -12.30 22.21
C MET A 57 7.04 -12.07 23.69
N ASP A 58 8.01 -12.41 24.54
CA ASP A 58 7.95 -11.97 25.92
C ASP A 58 8.06 -10.46 26.02
N LEU A 59 7.23 -9.86 26.87
CA LEU A 59 7.17 -8.42 27.04
C LEU A 59 8.43 -7.89 27.72
N CYS A 60 8.83 -8.53 28.81
CA CYS A 60 9.98 -8.18 29.63
C CYS A 60 11.09 -9.17 29.34
N MET A 61 12.24 -8.68 28.89
CA MET A 61 13.44 -9.52 28.68
C MET A 61 14.65 -8.76 29.21
N ILE A 62 15.72 -9.49 29.49
CA ILE A 62 17.02 -8.90 29.81
C ILE A 62 17.54 -8.11 28.60
N ASP A 63 17.89 -6.84 28.83
CA ASP A 63 18.60 -6.02 27.85
C ASP A 63 20.04 -6.55 27.68
N PRO A 64 20.46 -6.90 26.45
CA PRO A 64 21.74 -7.55 26.21
C PRO A 64 22.95 -6.63 26.45
N ASP A 65 22.77 -5.31 26.37
CA ASP A 65 23.83 -4.33 26.59
C ASP A 65 24.05 -4.06 28.08
N THR A 66 22.97 -4.06 28.87
CA THR A 66 23.00 -3.68 30.29
C THR A 66 22.93 -4.86 31.26
N GLY A 67 22.46 -6.03 30.80
CA GLY A 67 22.26 -7.23 31.62
C GLY A 67 21.17 -7.08 32.68
N ARG A 68 20.21 -6.18 32.48
CA ARG A 68 19.10 -5.89 33.41
C ARG A 68 17.76 -6.10 32.72
N ASP A 69 16.73 -6.39 33.51
CA ASP A 69 15.35 -6.46 33.02
C ASP A 69 14.95 -5.13 32.34
N ASP A 70 14.53 -5.22 31.08
CA ASP A 70 13.88 -4.12 30.37
C ASP A 70 12.40 -4.46 30.15
N PRO A 71 11.47 -3.75 30.82
CA PRO A 71 10.04 -4.02 30.70
C PRO A 71 9.44 -3.64 29.33
N HIS A 72 10.23 -3.01 28.45
CA HIS A 72 9.81 -2.62 27.11
C HIS A 72 10.59 -3.33 25.99
N ALA A 73 11.49 -4.27 26.31
CA ALA A 73 12.31 -4.96 25.30
C ALA A 73 11.43 -5.65 24.25
N GLY A 74 10.41 -6.40 24.68
CA GLY A 74 9.46 -7.05 23.79
C GLY A 74 8.65 -6.07 22.95
N LEU A 75 8.22 -4.95 23.54
CA LEU A 75 7.49 -3.89 22.83
C LEU A 75 8.35 -3.20 21.76
N LYS A 76 9.63 -2.94 22.04
CA LYS A 76 10.56 -2.36 21.08
C LYS A 76 10.73 -3.28 19.87
N ALA A 77 11.01 -4.56 20.12
CA ALA A 77 11.13 -5.56 19.05
C ALA A 77 9.83 -5.73 18.26
N ALA A 78 8.69 -5.73 18.96
CA ALA A 78 7.38 -5.82 18.32
C ALA A 78 7.11 -4.66 17.36
N ARG A 79 7.44 -3.41 17.75
CA ARG A 79 7.31 -2.24 16.86
C ARG A 79 8.10 -2.42 15.57
N THR A 80 9.36 -2.86 15.68
CA THR A 80 10.22 -3.10 14.51
C THR A 80 9.62 -4.15 13.57
N LEU A 81 9.11 -5.26 14.11
CA LEU A 81 8.46 -6.31 13.31
C LEU A 81 7.17 -5.84 12.61
N GLN A 82 6.36 -5.02 13.29
CA GLN A 82 5.14 -4.46 12.72
C GLN A 82 5.42 -3.41 11.64
N GLU A 83 6.42 -2.56 11.82
CA GLU A 83 6.82 -1.54 10.83
C GLU A 83 7.33 -2.16 9.51
N SER A 84 8.05 -3.28 9.61
CA SER A 84 8.52 -4.06 8.46
C SER A 84 7.46 -5.00 7.89
N TYR A 85 6.33 -5.19 8.58
CA TYR A 85 5.27 -6.13 8.21
C TYR A 85 5.80 -7.56 8.03
N GLU A 86 6.72 -7.98 8.91
CA GLU A 86 7.36 -9.29 8.85
C GLU A 86 6.38 -10.40 9.26
N ALA A 87 5.71 -10.20 10.40
CA ALA A 87 4.80 -11.14 11.03
C ALA A 87 3.94 -10.44 12.10
N PRO A 88 2.74 -10.96 12.42
CA PRO A 88 1.99 -10.49 13.57
C PRO A 88 2.66 -10.92 14.88
N VAL A 89 2.72 -10.00 15.84
CA VAL A 89 3.31 -10.24 17.15
C VAL A 89 2.21 -10.42 18.20
N ILE A 90 2.35 -11.45 19.03
CA ILE A 90 1.56 -11.69 20.24
C ILE A 90 2.49 -11.52 21.43
N LEU A 91 2.16 -10.59 22.32
CA LEU A 91 2.94 -10.37 23.54
C LEU A 91 2.55 -11.39 24.61
N LEU A 92 3.54 -12.02 25.24
CA LEU A 92 3.36 -12.78 26.47
C LEU A 92 3.69 -11.86 27.64
N THR A 93 2.85 -11.81 28.67
CA THR A 93 3.07 -10.93 29.83
C THR A 93 2.72 -11.61 31.13
N ALA A 94 3.47 -11.33 32.20
CA ALA A 94 3.15 -11.82 33.53
C ALA A 94 2.06 -11.00 34.25
N HIS A 95 1.73 -9.79 33.79
CA HIS A 95 0.84 -8.86 34.52
C HIS A 95 -0.25 -8.25 33.63
N GLU A 96 -1.46 -8.17 34.17
CA GLU A 96 -2.59 -7.45 33.59
C GLU A 96 -2.54 -5.99 34.06
N SER A 97 -1.90 -5.11 33.28
CA SER A 97 -1.97 -3.67 33.52
C SER A 97 -2.61 -2.95 32.33
N GLN A 98 -3.53 -2.02 32.62
CA GLN A 98 -4.23 -1.27 31.58
C GLN A 98 -3.27 -0.38 30.77
N GLN A 99 -2.18 0.06 31.38
CA GLN A 99 -1.11 0.82 30.72
C GLN A 99 -0.40 -0.04 29.65
N LEU A 100 -0.08 -1.29 29.96
CA LEU A 100 0.52 -2.21 29.00
C LEU A 100 -0.41 -2.52 27.82
N VAL A 101 -1.72 -2.58 28.05
CA VAL A 101 -2.70 -2.75 26.96
C VAL A 101 -2.68 -1.56 26.00
N GLN A 102 -2.57 -0.34 26.52
CA GLN A 102 -2.45 0.86 25.70
C GLN A 102 -1.14 0.87 24.90
N GLU A 103 -0.02 0.62 25.57
CA GLU A 103 1.30 0.59 24.93
C GLU A 103 1.42 -0.50 23.85
N ALA A 104 0.82 -1.67 24.10
CA ALA A 104 0.68 -2.75 23.13
C ALA A 104 -0.16 -2.32 21.91
N GLY A 105 -1.31 -1.67 22.16
CA GLY A 105 -2.15 -1.11 21.10
C GLY A 105 -1.39 -0.11 20.22
N ASP A 106 -0.65 0.80 20.85
CA ASP A 106 0.16 1.82 20.15
C ASP A 106 1.37 1.23 19.42
N ALA A 107 1.85 0.05 19.83
CA ALA A 107 2.89 -0.71 19.13
C ALA A 107 2.34 -1.53 17.95
N GLY A 108 1.02 -1.56 17.76
CA GLY A 108 0.38 -2.29 16.66
C GLY A 108 0.39 -3.81 16.83
N VAL A 109 0.61 -4.34 18.05
CA VAL A 109 0.61 -5.79 18.25
C VAL A 109 -0.79 -6.39 18.06
N SER A 110 -0.83 -7.64 17.62
CA SER A 110 -2.09 -8.30 17.26
C SER A 110 -2.89 -8.79 18.46
N ALA A 111 -2.21 -9.16 19.55
CA ALA A 111 -2.79 -9.62 20.80
C ALA A 111 -1.76 -9.59 21.94
N TYR A 112 -2.24 -9.76 23.17
CA TYR A 112 -1.41 -10.17 24.31
C TYR A 112 -2.05 -11.35 25.03
N VAL A 113 -1.23 -12.18 25.67
CA VAL A 113 -1.63 -13.36 26.44
C VAL A 113 -0.94 -13.33 27.80
N VAL A 114 -1.70 -13.52 28.86
CA VAL A 114 -1.19 -13.53 30.24
C VAL A 114 -0.56 -14.89 30.55
N LYS A 115 0.63 -14.89 31.15
CA LYS A 115 1.34 -16.09 31.62
C LYS A 115 0.75 -16.55 32.97
N PRO A 116 0.56 -17.87 33.20
CA PRO A 116 0.86 -18.97 32.28
C PRO A 116 -0.21 -19.11 31.19
N ALA A 117 0.22 -19.11 29.92
CA ALA A 117 -0.69 -19.23 28.79
C ALA A 117 -1.29 -20.64 28.73
N ARG A 118 -2.62 -20.74 28.69
CA ARG A 118 -3.31 -22.03 28.46
C ARG A 118 -3.30 -22.37 26.97
N ASP A 119 -3.19 -23.65 26.65
CA ASP A 119 -3.16 -24.19 25.28
C ASP A 119 -4.25 -23.58 24.38
N ASN A 120 -5.50 -23.55 24.85
CA ASN A 120 -6.63 -23.00 24.09
C ASN A 120 -6.55 -21.48 23.88
N ASP A 121 -6.04 -20.73 24.87
CA ASP A 121 -5.92 -19.28 24.76
C ASP A 121 -4.81 -18.93 23.76
N LEU A 122 -3.68 -19.64 23.84
CA LEU A 122 -2.55 -19.45 22.94
C LEU A 122 -2.91 -19.83 21.49
N GLY A 123 -3.52 -20.99 21.27
CA GLY A 123 -3.93 -21.43 19.93
C GLY A 123 -4.96 -20.50 19.29
N ARG A 124 -5.91 -19.97 20.08
CA ARG A 124 -6.86 -18.95 19.62
C ARG A 124 -6.16 -17.65 19.25
N ALA A 125 -5.24 -17.18 20.09
CA ALA A 125 -4.50 -15.95 19.84
C ALA A 125 -3.67 -16.07 18.55
N ILE A 126 -2.96 -17.18 18.33
CA ILE A 126 -2.19 -17.47 17.10
C ILE A 126 -3.10 -17.41 15.87
N THR A 127 -4.24 -18.11 15.91
CA THR A 127 -5.17 -18.19 14.79
C THR A 127 -5.76 -16.83 14.43
N ILE A 128 -6.21 -16.07 15.43
CA ILE A 128 -6.81 -14.75 15.24
C ILE A 128 -5.76 -13.74 14.76
N ALA A 129 -4.56 -13.74 15.35
CA ALA A 129 -3.48 -12.84 14.97
C ALA A 129 -3.09 -13.05 13.52
N ARG A 130 -2.92 -14.31 13.09
CA ARG A 130 -2.60 -14.62 11.69
C ARG A 130 -3.69 -14.15 10.73
N ALA A 131 -4.95 -14.48 11.00
CA ALA A 131 -6.06 -14.10 10.12
C ALA A 131 -6.15 -12.58 9.94
N ARG A 132 -6.04 -11.81 11.04
CA ARG A 132 -6.05 -10.34 10.99
C ARG A 132 -4.87 -9.77 10.22
N PHE A 133 -3.71 -10.41 10.32
CA PHE A 133 -2.53 -9.99 9.58
C PHE A 133 -2.67 -10.24 8.08
N ASP A 134 -3.25 -11.37 7.68
CA ASP A 134 -3.57 -11.65 6.28
C ASP A 134 -4.54 -10.60 5.72
N ASP A 135 -5.59 -10.25 6.47
CA ASP A 135 -6.54 -9.18 6.09
C ASP A 135 -5.83 -7.82 5.92
N LEU A 136 -4.90 -7.48 6.82
CA LEU A 136 -4.13 -6.23 6.78
C LEU A 136 -3.24 -6.16 5.53
N LEU A 137 -2.54 -7.25 5.21
CA LEU A 137 -1.69 -7.33 4.03
C LEU A 137 -2.51 -7.24 2.74
N GLU A 138 -3.69 -7.87 2.70
CA GLU A 138 -4.61 -7.78 1.57
C GLU A 138 -5.13 -6.35 1.37
N LEU A 139 -5.59 -5.69 2.45
CA LEU A 139 -6.02 -4.30 2.43
C LEU A 139 -4.93 -3.39 1.86
N ARG A 140 -3.69 -3.57 2.32
CA ARG A 140 -2.54 -2.78 1.85
C ARG A 140 -2.31 -2.97 0.35
N ARG A 141 -2.32 -4.23 -0.11
CA ARG A 141 -2.16 -4.57 -1.53
C ARG A 141 -3.24 -3.89 -2.38
N LEU A 142 -4.50 -3.97 -1.97
CA LEU A 142 -5.63 -3.35 -2.67
C LEU A 142 -5.50 -1.82 -2.70
N SER A 143 -5.08 -1.21 -1.59
CA SER A 143 -4.85 0.24 -1.50
C SER A 143 -3.77 0.70 -2.49
N THR A 144 -2.64 0.00 -2.55
CA THR A 144 -1.56 0.30 -3.51
C THR A 144 -2.02 0.16 -4.96
N GLU A 145 -2.79 -0.89 -5.28
CA GLU A 145 -3.34 -1.06 -6.63
C GLU A 145 -4.35 0.03 -6.99
N LEU A 146 -5.23 0.40 -6.05
CA LEU A 146 -6.20 1.48 -6.25
C LEU A 146 -5.50 2.83 -6.50
N GLN A 147 -4.42 3.12 -5.76
CA GLN A 147 -3.61 4.31 -5.98
C GLN A 147 -3.00 4.32 -7.39
N ARG A 148 -2.42 3.20 -7.81
CA ARG A 148 -1.86 3.05 -9.15
C ARG A 148 -2.91 3.24 -10.25
N GLN A 149 -4.11 2.71 -10.06
CA GLN A 149 -5.21 2.89 -11.03
C GLN A 149 -5.70 4.34 -11.08
N ASN A 150 -5.78 5.02 -9.93
CA ASN A 150 -6.13 6.44 -9.87
C ASN A 150 -5.11 7.30 -10.64
N GLU A 151 -3.82 7.01 -10.52
CA GLU A 151 -2.78 7.71 -11.28
C GLU A 151 -2.92 7.50 -12.79
N LYS A 152 -3.16 6.26 -13.23
CA LYS A 152 -3.41 5.95 -14.65
C LYS A 152 -4.64 6.68 -15.19
N LEU A 153 -5.75 6.68 -14.44
CA LEU A 153 -6.98 7.37 -14.82
C LEU A 153 -6.76 8.88 -14.94
N ARG A 154 -6.05 9.49 -13.98
CA ARG A 154 -5.69 10.91 -14.02
C ARG A 154 -4.83 11.26 -15.25
N ALA A 155 -3.85 10.42 -15.56
CA ALA A 155 -3.00 10.60 -16.75
C ALA A 155 -3.82 10.55 -18.04
N ALA A 156 -4.70 9.55 -18.20
CA ALA A 156 -5.57 9.43 -19.37
C ALA A 156 -6.55 10.61 -19.51
N GLN A 157 -7.12 11.08 -18.40
CA GLN A 157 -7.99 12.26 -18.39
C GLN A 157 -7.25 13.55 -18.77
N ALA A 158 -5.96 13.67 -18.45
CA ALA A 158 -5.16 14.82 -18.85
C ALA A 158 -4.98 14.87 -20.38
N THR A 159 -4.85 13.71 -21.04
CA THR A 159 -4.72 13.63 -22.51
C THR A 159 -5.99 14.07 -23.25
N VAL A 160 -7.17 13.87 -22.67
CA VAL A 160 -8.47 14.19 -23.31
C VAL A 160 -8.82 15.70 -23.26
N ARG A 161 -8.08 16.51 -22.50
CA ARG A 161 -8.43 17.93 -22.22
C ARG A 161 -7.79 18.98 -23.12
N THR A 162 -7.21 18.63 -24.26
CA THR A 162 -6.38 19.55 -25.06
C THR A 162 -7.10 20.75 -25.71
N LEU A 163 -8.43 20.88 -25.63
CA LEU A 163 -9.17 22.05 -26.14
C LEU A 163 -10.17 22.62 -25.12
N ARG A 164 -9.74 22.91 -23.88
CA ARG A 164 -10.55 23.71 -22.95
C ARG A 164 -9.84 25.03 -22.63
N GLY A 165 -10.47 26.16 -22.98
CA GLY A 165 -9.99 27.50 -22.65
C GLY A 165 -10.44 28.58 -23.65
N LEU A 166 -10.17 29.84 -23.32
CA LEU A 166 -10.34 30.97 -24.24
C LEU A 166 -9.12 31.01 -25.16
N LEU A 167 -9.30 30.75 -26.46
CA LEU A 167 -8.19 30.77 -27.42
C LEU A 167 -7.85 32.23 -27.79
N PRO A 168 -6.63 32.72 -27.50
CA PRO A 168 -6.23 34.07 -27.84
C PRO A 168 -6.03 34.19 -29.36
N MET A 169 -7.03 34.77 -30.03
CA MET A 169 -7.01 35.00 -31.48
C MET A 169 -6.78 36.47 -31.82
N CYS A 170 -6.02 36.72 -32.89
CA CYS A 170 -5.82 38.06 -33.41
C CYS A 170 -7.13 38.57 -34.04
N ALA A 171 -7.64 39.71 -33.59
CA ALA A 171 -8.87 40.27 -34.11
C ALA A 171 -8.78 40.62 -35.62
N ALA A 172 -7.58 40.98 -36.09
CA ALA A 172 -7.32 41.39 -37.47
C ALA A 172 -7.12 40.20 -38.43
N CYS A 173 -6.15 39.32 -38.14
CA CYS A 173 -5.76 38.23 -39.06
C CYS A 173 -6.24 36.84 -38.65
N LYS A 174 -6.99 36.71 -37.55
CA LYS A 174 -7.61 35.47 -37.05
C LYS A 174 -6.63 34.32 -36.70
N LYS A 175 -5.32 34.57 -36.68
CA LYS A 175 -4.32 33.63 -36.15
C LYS A 175 -4.55 33.38 -34.66
N ILE A 176 -4.21 32.19 -34.19
CA ILE A 176 -4.21 31.82 -32.77
C ILE A 176 -2.79 31.88 -32.23
N ARG A 177 -2.64 32.40 -31.01
CA ARG A 177 -1.38 32.38 -30.27
C ARG A 177 -1.30 31.11 -29.43
N ASP A 178 -0.22 30.35 -29.60
CA ASP A 178 0.03 29.15 -28.81
C ASP A 178 0.63 29.45 -27.43
N ASP A 179 0.87 28.39 -26.66
CA ASP A 179 1.41 28.46 -25.29
C ASP A 179 2.87 28.96 -25.25
N ARG A 180 3.57 28.96 -26.39
CA ARG A 180 4.93 29.50 -26.55
C ARG A 180 4.93 30.96 -27.03
N GLY A 181 3.76 31.55 -27.26
CA GLY A 181 3.60 32.92 -27.76
C GLY A 181 3.70 33.05 -29.28
N THR A 182 3.79 31.95 -30.02
CA THR A 182 3.88 31.94 -31.48
C THR A 182 2.49 32.05 -32.13
N TRP A 183 2.36 32.85 -33.19
CA TRP A 183 1.11 33.03 -33.92
C TRP A 183 1.02 32.08 -35.12
N GLN A 184 0.01 31.23 -35.14
CA GLN A 184 -0.22 30.26 -36.21
C GLN A 184 -1.67 30.28 -36.71
N ALA A 185 -1.94 29.64 -37.85
CA ALA A 185 -3.30 29.48 -38.36
C ALA A 185 -4.14 28.65 -37.39
N VAL A 186 -5.44 28.96 -37.28
CA VAL A 186 -6.38 28.23 -36.40
C VAL A 186 -6.40 26.73 -36.73
N GLU A 187 -6.33 26.39 -38.01
CA GLU A 187 -6.37 25.01 -38.48
C GLU A 187 -5.19 24.19 -37.95
N ASN A 188 -3.97 24.74 -38.03
CA ASN A 188 -2.76 24.13 -37.49
C ASN A 188 -2.88 23.93 -35.97
N TYR A 189 -3.28 24.97 -35.25
CA TYR A 189 -3.44 24.91 -33.80
C TYR A 189 -4.43 23.82 -33.36
N VAL A 190 -5.54 23.68 -34.09
CA VAL A 190 -6.59 22.69 -33.81
C VAL A 190 -6.15 21.28 -34.19
N GLN A 191 -5.46 21.09 -35.32
CA GLN A 191 -4.93 19.79 -35.76
C GLN A 191 -3.83 19.25 -34.84
N GLU A 192 -2.97 20.12 -34.30
CA GLU A 192 -1.91 19.72 -33.36
C GLU A 192 -2.44 19.23 -32.02
N ARG A 193 -3.66 19.65 -31.64
CA ARG A 193 -4.23 19.42 -30.30
C ARG A 193 -5.52 18.60 -30.31
N SER A 194 -6.03 18.20 -31.48
CA SER A 194 -7.27 17.42 -31.60
C SER A 194 -7.27 16.52 -32.84
N GLU A 195 -8.24 15.62 -32.89
CA GLU A 195 -8.43 14.71 -34.03
C GLU A 195 -9.14 15.36 -35.23
N ALA A 196 -9.46 16.67 -35.16
CA ALA A 196 -10.18 17.36 -36.22
C ALA A 196 -9.34 17.50 -37.51
N ARG A 197 -9.99 17.30 -38.67
CA ARG A 197 -9.39 17.47 -40.02
C ARG A 197 -10.18 18.52 -40.80
N PHE A 198 -9.48 19.33 -41.60
CA PHE A 198 -10.09 20.38 -42.44
C PHE A 198 -10.05 19.96 -43.91
N SER A 199 -11.14 20.17 -44.64
CA SER A 199 -11.30 19.79 -46.05
C SER A 199 -11.15 20.94 -47.05
N HIS A 200 -10.98 22.18 -46.56
CA HIS A 200 -10.80 23.41 -47.36
C HIS A 200 -11.76 23.57 -48.55
N SER A 201 -13.07 23.43 -48.30
CA SER A 201 -14.12 23.72 -49.28
C SER A 201 -14.56 25.19 -49.24
N LEU A 202 -14.99 25.73 -50.39
CA LEU A 202 -15.67 27.02 -50.45
C LEU A 202 -17.13 26.89 -49.99
N CYS A 203 -17.59 27.78 -49.11
CA CYS A 203 -19.02 27.88 -48.81
C CYS A 203 -19.77 28.50 -50.00
N PRO A 204 -21.12 28.36 -50.05
CA PRO A 204 -21.92 28.90 -51.14
C PRO A 204 -21.70 30.39 -51.41
N GLU A 205 -21.68 31.23 -50.38
CA GLU A 205 -21.48 32.68 -50.51
C GLU A 205 -20.11 33.03 -51.14
N CYS A 206 -19.04 32.38 -50.66
CA CYS A 206 -17.70 32.57 -51.19
C CYS A 206 -17.59 32.05 -52.63
N CYS A 207 -18.24 30.93 -52.95
CA CYS A 207 -18.29 30.39 -54.30
C CYS A 207 -18.99 31.38 -55.26
N THR A 208 -20.17 31.89 -54.90
CA THR A 208 -20.89 32.90 -55.69
C THR A 208 -20.09 34.19 -55.87
N LYS A 209 -19.38 34.64 -54.83
CA LYS A 209 -18.60 35.87 -54.89
C LYS A 209 -17.33 35.74 -55.75
N LEU A 210 -16.61 34.63 -55.63
CA LEU A 210 -15.32 34.43 -56.31
C LEU A 210 -15.48 33.85 -57.71
N TYR A 211 -16.54 33.07 -57.93
CA TYR A 211 -16.79 32.32 -59.15
C TYR A 211 -18.25 32.42 -59.60
N PRO A 212 -18.76 33.64 -59.84
CA PRO A 212 -20.18 33.85 -60.16
C PRO A 212 -20.66 33.05 -61.38
N ASP A 213 -19.79 32.87 -62.38
CA ASP A 213 -20.14 32.22 -63.66
C ASP A 213 -20.37 30.71 -63.56
N ILE A 214 -19.75 30.05 -62.57
CA ILE A 214 -19.88 28.60 -62.34
C ILE A 214 -20.65 28.27 -61.06
N ALA A 215 -20.91 29.26 -60.19
CA ALA A 215 -21.59 29.06 -58.91
C ALA A 215 -22.96 28.40 -59.08
N ALA A 216 -23.74 28.78 -60.09
CA ALA A 216 -25.06 28.20 -60.36
C ALA A 216 -24.99 26.69 -60.70
N ALA A 217 -23.93 26.27 -61.40
CA ALA A 217 -23.72 24.88 -61.79
C ALA A 217 -23.13 24.02 -60.65
N VAL A 218 -22.24 24.59 -59.84
CA VAL A 218 -21.53 23.88 -58.76
C VAL A 218 -22.36 23.76 -57.48
N LEU A 219 -23.16 24.78 -57.15
CA LEU A 219 -23.95 24.80 -55.91
C LEU A 219 -25.28 24.05 -56.01
N GLY A 220 -25.61 23.50 -57.19
CA GLY A 220 -26.84 22.74 -57.43
C GLY A 220 -28.07 23.60 -57.19
N SER A 221 -28.39 24.46 -58.16
CA SER A 221 -29.73 25.07 -58.25
C SER A 221 -30.62 24.18 -59.09
#